data_AF-A0A2E3PTF7-F1
#
_entry.id   AF-A0A2E3PTF7-F1
#
_cell.length_a   1.000
_cell.length_b   1.000
_cell.length_c   1.000
_cell.angle_alpha   90.00
_cell.angle_beta   90.00
_cell.angle_gamma   90.00
#
_symmetry.space_group_name_H-M   'P 1'
#
loop_
_entity.id
_entity.type
_entity.pdbx_description
1 polymer ?
#
loop_
_entity_poly.entity_id
_entity_poly.type
_entity_poly.pdbx_seq_one_letter_code
_entity_poly.pdbx_strand_id
1 'polypeptide(L)'
;MTARVLIMDAGALQCRRPLWAGMVPLSEKFVCGAPVRKAGESWCADCRKQLFDPLPMRRADRSAKGGSAPRPARVPRFQAIHSSNWSAG
;
A
#
# COMPACT_ATOMS: atom_id res chain seq x y z
N MET A 1 17.71 -8.57 -18.13
CA MET A 1 17.17 -9.75 -18.84
C MET A 1 16.49 -10.65 -17.81
N THR A 2 15.16 -10.72 -17.80
CA THR A 2 14.41 -11.70 -16.98
C THR A 2 14.65 -13.09 -17.54
N ALA A 3 15.50 -13.87 -16.88
CA ALA A 3 15.66 -15.29 -17.20
C ALA A 3 14.29 -15.98 -17.13
N ARG A 4 13.93 -16.85 -18.07
CA ARG A 4 12.71 -17.68 -17.96
C ARG A 4 13.19 -19.10 -17.75
N VAL A 5 12.69 -19.75 -16.71
CA VAL A 5 13.14 -21.08 -16.29
C VAL A 5 11.91 -21.98 -16.18
N LEU A 6 12.01 -23.25 -16.55
CA LEU A 6 10.91 -24.19 -16.33
C LEU A 6 10.65 -24.33 -14.83
N ILE A 7 9.39 -24.51 -14.45
CA ILE A 7 9.01 -24.68 -13.04
C ILE A 7 9.76 -25.84 -12.36
N MET A 8 10.12 -26.86 -13.13
CA MET A 8 10.87 -28.02 -12.64
C MET A 8 12.34 -27.71 -12.33
N ASP A 9 12.94 -26.77 -13.06
CA ASP A 9 14.34 -26.38 -12.90
C ASP A 9 14.52 -25.21 -11.91
N ALA A 10 13.41 -24.68 -11.40
CA ALA A 10 13.42 -23.51 -10.54
C ALA A 10 13.96 -23.83 -9.13
N GLY A 11 15.20 -23.40 -8.86
CA GLY A 11 15.89 -23.59 -7.58
C GLY A 11 15.28 -22.80 -6.41
N ALA A 12 15.74 -23.09 -5.19
CA ALA A 12 15.25 -22.48 -3.95
C ALA A 12 15.49 -20.95 -3.84
N LEU A 13 16.40 -20.41 -4.65
CA LEU A 13 16.73 -18.98 -4.71
C LEU A 13 16.21 -18.30 -6.00
N GLN A 14 15.23 -18.91 -6.67
CA GLN A 14 14.67 -18.38 -7.91
C GLN A 14 13.20 -18.03 -7.76
N CYS A 15 12.81 -16.96 -8.44
CA CYS A 15 11.45 -16.45 -8.47
C CYS A 15 10.51 -17.48 -9.09
N ARG A 16 9.50 -17.89 -8.33
CA ARG A 16 8.51 -18.89 -8.72
C ARG A 16 7.29 -18.28 -9.40
N ARG A 17 7.38 -17.03 -9.89
CA ARG A 17 6.26 -16.39 -10.56
C ARG A 17 5.87 -17.12 -11.83
N PRO A 18 4.65 -17.66 -11.93
CA PRO A 18 4.19 -18.27 -13.18
C PRO A 18 4.05 -17.18 -14.25
N LEU A 19 4.55 -17.48 -15.45
CA LEU A 19 4.41 -16.63 -16.62
C LEU A 19 3.30 -17.12 -17.57
N TRP A 20 2.55 -18.14 -17.15
CA TRP A 20 1.42 -18.70 -17.89
C TRP A 20 0.10 -18.34 -17.23
N ALA A 21 -0.96 -18.27 -18.03
CA ALA A 21 -2.34 -18.14 -17.58
C ALA A 21 -3.14 -19.35 -18.08
N GLY A 22 -3.90 -19.99 -17.19
CA GLY A 22 -4.71 -21.17 -17.52
C GLY A 22 -3.96 -22.50 -17.47
N MET A 23 -4.52 -23.51 -18.13
CA MET A 23 -3.95 -24.85 -18.19
C MET A 23 -2.99 -24.96 -19.37
N VAL A 24 -1.69 -24.92 -19.08
CA VAL A 24 -0.61 -25.25 -20.01
C VAL A 24 0.05 -26.58 -19.60
N PRO A 25 0.57 -27.35 -20.57
CA PRO A 25 1.34 -28.56 -20.28
C PRO A 25 2.59 -28.24 -19.46
N LEU A 26 3.04 -29.19 -18.63
CA LEU A 26 4.13 -28.98 -17.68
C LEU A 26 5.45 -28.55 -18.35
N SER A 27 5.68 -29.00 -19.59
CA SER A 27 6.80 -28.62 -20.46
C SER A 27 6.83 -27.14 -20.84
N GLU A 28 5.71 -26.44 -20.69
CA GLU A 28 5.55 -25.01 -21.04
C GLU A 28 5.29 -24.14 -19.82
N LYS A 29 5.40 -24.70 -18.61
CA LYS A 29 5.24 -23.98 -17.35
C LYS A 29 6.53 -23.24 -16.98
N PHE A 30 6.71 -22.05 -17.55
CA PHE A 30 7.85 -21.17 -17.25
C PHE A 30 7.61 -20.21 -16.08
N VAL A 31 8.52 -20.21 -15.11
CA VAL A 31 8.56 -19.23 -14.04
C VAL A 31 9.55 -18.12 -14.33
N CYS A 32 9.40 -17.00 -13.63
CA CYS A 32 10.25 -15.82 -13.77
C CYS A 32 11.74 -16.09 -13.47
N GLY A 33 12.11 -17.11 -12.69
CA GLY A 33 13.51 -17.58 -12.58
C GLY A 33 14.54 -16.59 -12.02
N ALA A 34 14.19 -15.32 -11.82
CA ALA A 34 15.08 -14.27 -11.36
C ALA A 34 15.54 -14.56 -9.91
N PRO A 35 16.77 -14.18 -9.54
CA PRO A 35 17.25 -14.42 -8.19
C PRO A 35 16.38 -13.71 -7.14
N VAL A 36 16.02 -14.43 -6.09
CA VAL A 36 15.34 -13.86 -4.91
C VAL A 36 16.37 -13.33 -3.92
N ARG A 37 15.97 -12.39 -3.07
CA ARG A 37 16.92 -11.71 -2.17
C ARG A 37 17.31 -12.57 -0.97
N LYS A 38 16.41 -13.44 -0.52
CA LYS A 38 16.61 -14.31 0.65
C LYS A 38 16.06 -15.70 0.41
N ALA A 39 16.72 -16.71 0.98
CA ALA A 39 16.19 -18.07 1.02
C ALA A 39 14.82 -18.06 1.73
N GLY A 40 13.83 -18.74 1.13
CA GLY A 40 12.44 -18.75 1.60
C GLY A 40 11.53 -17.71 0.93
N GLU A 41 12.07 -16.73 0.20
CA GLU A 41 11.25 -15.85 -0.64
C GLU A 41 10.89 -16.53 -1.96
N SER A 42 9.61 -16.48 -2.34
CA SER A 42 9.14 -17.06 -3.61
C SER A 42 9.21 -16.07 -4.79
N TRP A 43 9.48 -14.79 -4.54
CA TRP A 43 9.32 -13.71 -5.52
C TRP A 43 10.55 -12.81 -5.59
N CYS A 44 11.00 -12.46 -6.79
CA CYS A 44 12.02 -11.41 -6.96
C CYS A 44 11.44 -10.02 -6.64
N ALA A 45 12.31 -9.02 -6.50
CA ALA A 45 11.91 -7.65 -6.13
C ALA A 45 10.84 -7.05 -7.06
N ASP A 46 10.95 -7.26 -8.37
CA ASP A 46 10.01 -6.70 -9.34
C ASP A 46 8.66 -7.41 -9.33
N CYS A 47 8.67 -8.75 -9.27
CA CYS A 47 7.44 -9.54 -9.19
C CYS A 47 6.71 -9.27 -7.86
N ARG A 48 7.45 -9.09 -6.77
CA ARG A 48 6.89 -8.74 -5.46
C ARG A 48 6.20 -7.38 -5.49
N LYS A 49 6.79 -6.36 -6.15
CA LYS A 49 6.12 -5.06 -6.33
C LYS A 49 4.82 -5.22 -7.11
N GLN A 50 4.82 -5.98 -8.20
CA GLN A 50 3.59 -6.17 -9.00
C GLN A 50 2.48 -6.90 -8.23
N LEU A 51 2.82 -7.84 -7.34
CA LEU A 51 1.86 -8.61 -6.56
C LEU A 51 1.37 -7.89 -5.30
N PHE A 52 2.26 -7.17 -4.62
CA PHE A 52 2.03 -6.68 -3.26
C PHE A 52 2.10 -5.17 -3.11
N ASP A 53 2.48 -4.41 -4.16
CA ASP A 53 2.39 -2.96 -4.10
C ASP A 53 0.94 -2.57 -4.40
N PRO A 54 0.13 -2.20 -3.41
CA PRO A 54 -1.16 -1.60 -3.71
C PRO A 54 -0.86 -0.30 -4.44
N LEU A 55 -1.27 -0.22 -5.71
CA LEU A 55 -1.52 1.06 -6.38
C LEU A 55 -2.05 2.08 -5.36
N PRO A 56 -1.62 3.36 -5.38
CA PRO A 56 -1.85 4.33 -4.31
C PRO A 56 -3.32 4.79 -4.20
N MET A 57 -4.25 3.85 -4.04
CA MET A 57 -5.68 4.06 -3.94
C MET A 57 -6.06 4.72 -2.60
N ARG A 58 -5.14 4.79 -1.63
CA ARG A 58 -5.36 5.48 -0.35
C ARG A 58 -4.97 6.96 -0.33
N ARG A 59 -4.34 7.51 -1.38
CA ARG A 59 -4.03 8.95 -1.46
C ARG A 59 -5.03 9.73 -2.30
N ALA A 60 -5.63 9.11 -3.32
CA ALA A 60 -6.70 9.74 -4.10
C ALA A 60 -8.00 9.89 -3.30
N ASP A 61 -8.37 8.92 -2.46
CA ASP A 61 -9.63 8.95 -1.70
C ASP A 61 -9.66 10.06 -0.62
N ARG A 62 -8.54 10.27 0.08
CA ARG A 62 -8.41 11.38 1.06
C ARG A 62 -8.33 12.75 0.39
N SER A 63 -7.84 12.83 -0.85
CA SER A 63 -7.78 14.10 -1.59
C SER A 63 -9.12 14.45 -2.23
N ALA A 64 -9.93 13.44 -2.61
CA ALA A 64 -11.28 13.65 -3.14
C ALA A 64 -12.32 14.03 -2.08
N LYS A 65 -12.12 13.65 -0.81
CA LYS A 65 -12.96 14.08 0.33
C LYS A 65 -12.43 15.30 1.10
N GLY A 66 -11.30 15.87 0.67
CA GLY A 66 -10.65 17.02 1.33
C GLY A 66 -10.91 18.38 0.66
N GLY A 67 -11.72 18.42 -0.40
CA GLY A 67 -12.05 19.66 -1.12
C GLY A 67 -13.30 20.34 -0.57
N SER A 68 -13.11 21.49 0.08
CA SER A 68 -14.11 22.56 0.31
C SER A 68 -15.17 22.41 1.41
N ALA A 69 -14.78 22.10 2.64
CA ALA A 69 -15.53 22.62 3.80
C ALA A 69 -14.76 23.80 4.40
N PRO A 70 -15.31 25.04 4.44
CA PRO A 70 -14.64 26.14 5.11
C PRO A 70 -14.47 25.79 6.59
N ARG A 71 -13.25 25.97 7.10
CA ARG A 71 -12.94 25.88 8.53
C ARG A 71 -13.94 26.78 9.28
N PRO A 72 -14.72 26.26 10.25
CA PRO A 72 -15.62 27.12 11.00
C PRO A 72 -14.79 28.19 11.70
N ALA A 73 -15.22 29.45 11.55
CA ALA A 73 -14.57 30.58 12.20
C ALA A 73 -14.53 30.34 13.71
N ARG A 74 -13.35 30.50 14.30
CA ARG A 74 -13.15 30.38 15.74
C ARG A 74 -14.02 31.43 16.43
N VAL A 75 -15.13 31.01 17.05
CA VAL A 75 -15.97 31.90 17.83
C VAL A 75 -15.19 32.45 19.04
N PRO A 76 -15.31 33.75 19.37
CA PRO A 76 -14.69 34.30 20.56
C PRO A 76 -15.25 33.61 21.81
N ARG A 77 -14.35 33.25 22.72
CA ARG A 77 -14.70 32.65 24.01
C ARG A 77 -15.45 33.70 24.84
N PHE A 78 -16.69 33.41 25.20
CA PHE A 78 -17.52 34.25 26.09
C PHE A 78 -16.79 34.45 27.43
N GLN A 79 -16.50 35.70 27.79
CA GLN A 79 -15.97 36.03 29.12
C GLN A 79 -17.16 36.45 29.98
N ALA A 80 -17.44 35.67 31.03
CA ALA A 80 -18.46 36.02 32.02
C ALA A 80 -17.96 37.23 32.82
N ILE A 81 -18.73 38.33 32.80
CA ILE A 81 -18.49 39.49 33.65
C ILE A 81 -18.97 39.10 35.06
N HIS A 82 -18.04 38.92 36.00
CA HIS A 82 -18.36 38.81 37.41
C HIS A 82 -18.50 40.23 37.97
N SER A 83 -19.73 40.73 38.06
CA SER A 83 -20.03 41.95 38.80
C SER A 83 -20.17 41.63 40.29
N SER A 84 -19.12 41.87 41.06
CA SER A 84 -19.18 41.89 42.53
C SER A 84 -19.68 43.26 42.97
N ASN A 85 -20.95 43.40 43.32
CA ASN A 85 -21.45 44.59 43.99
C ASN A 85 -22.29 44.18 45.21
N TRP A 86 -21.61 43.98 46.34
CA TRP A 86 -22.24 43.96 47.66
C TRP A 86 -21.66 45.09 48.50
N SER A 87 -22.42 46.17 48.60
CA SER A 87 -22.26 47.19 49.61
C SER A 87 -23.00 46.70 50.87
N ALA A 88 -22.28 46.52 51.97
CA ALA A 88 -22.88 46.36 53.29
C ALA A 88 -22.72 47.70 54.02
N GLY A 89 -23.85 48.32 54.34
CA GLY A 89 -23.99 49.37 55.35
C GLY A 89 -24.62 48.79 56.60
#